data_AF-A0A2I1HGX3-F1
#
_entry.id   AF-A0A2I1HGX3-F1
#
_cell.length_a   1.000
_cell.length_b   1.000
_cell.length_c   1.000
_cell.angle_alpha   90.00
_cell.angle_beta   90.00
_cell.angle_gamma   90.00
#
_symmetry.space_group_name_H-M   'P 1'
#
loop_
_entity.id
_entity.type
_entity.pdbx_description
1 polymer ?
#
loop_
_entity_poly.entity_id
_entity_poly.type
_entity_poly.pdbx_seq_one_letter_code
_entity_poly.pdbx_strand_id
1 'polypeptide(L)'
;MDWHQINEQITIIFEEITHLTEEFAQLQHRVKWLEEHHPSRLAPTPSVPPPSCPPVTEPVDQGWDTTDTSGSRRLNLIAKLCSNNYHVVILGDFNIDEVAQSNYSHNHFRLLRLLSSRYFNDHQAHSFSSNDPDPTFFHANSSSRLDYIWSSPGFPAPGLFTQVVTCPPLLDRPFTDYRDLITIFDFSSCMAILAKSRLKQKKEYHRLWHALKAAILGSAVRILPHQHVSNTHRHSYSLELTKLITVNKFLDRFLYRLSTHCPSRPIQISQMMAALPSHLEILASLLPDYSVPVYPTSPLTVFKSFLRTQKNLISAFLSTKFAQHLMDSVEYYTALRDEHFSDSLGKFIDSALSVEK
;
A
#
# COMPACT_ATOMS: atom_id res chain seq x y z
N MET A 1 -20.12 -30.02 -27.94
CA MET A 1 -18.83 -29.30 -27.98
C MET A 1 -17.83 -30.22 -28.63
N ASP A 2 -17.15 -29.76 -29.67
CA ASP A 2 -16.08 -30.50 -30.32
C ASP A 2 -14.79 -30.34 -29.50
N TRP A 3 -14.51 -31.33 -28.67
CA TRP A 3 -13.33 -31.35 -27.79
C TRP A 3 -12.01 -31.30 -28.56
N HIS A 4 -11.99 -31.75 -29.83
CA HIS A 4 -10.82 -31.67 -30.68
C HIS A 4 -10.48 -30.22 -31.02
N GLN A 5 -11.49 -29.45 -31.43
CA GLN A 5 -11.35 -28.02 -31.74
C GLN A 5 -10.94 -27.20 -30.51
N ILE A 6 -11.46 -27.54 -29.33
CA ILE A 6 -11.07 -26.92 -28.06
C ILE A 6 -9.59 -27.20 -27.76
N ASN A 7 -9.15 -28.45 -27.93
CA ASN A 7 -7.78 -28.85 -27.65
C ASN A 7 -6.76 -28.18 -28.60
N GLU A 8 -7.08 -28.06 -29.89
CA GLU A 8 -6.24 -27.31 -30.83
C GLU A 8 -6.11 -25.83 -30.45
N GLN A 9 -7.20 -25.19 -30.03
CA GLN A 9 -7.14 -23.79 -29.61
C GLN A 9 -6.33 -23.62 -28.31
N ILE A 10 -6.47 -24.53 -27.36
CA ILE A 10 -5.67 -24.53 -26.13
C ILE A 10 -4.18 -24.64 -26.45
N THR A 11 -3.79 -25.52 -27.38
CA THR A 11 -2.39 -25.68 -27.81
C THR A 11 -1.81 -24.38 -28.37
N ILE A 12 -2.53 -23.70 -29.27
CA ILE A 12 -2.09 -22.42 -29.86
C ILE A 12 -1.88 -21.35 -28.78
N ILE A 13 -2.73 -21.33 -27.75
CA ILE A 13 -2.62 -20.38 -26.64
C ILE A 13 -1.41 -20.67 -25.79
N PHE A 14 -1.14 -21.94 -25.50
CA PHE A 14 0.06 -22.32 -24.77
C PHE A 14 1.33 -21.96 -25.54
N GLU A 15 1.34 -22.08 -26.86
CA GLU A 15 2.46 -21.63 -27.70
C GLU A 15 2.67 -20.12 -27.60
N GLU A 16 1.59 -19.32 -27.67
CA GLU A 16 1.67 -17.85 -27.54
C GLU A 16 2.14 -17.41 -26.15
N ILE A 17 1.64 -18.05 -25.08
CA ILE A 17 2.09 -17.81 -23.70
C ILE A 17 3.56 -18.17 -23.55
N THR A 18 3.99 -19.30 -24.12
CA THR A 18 5.39 -19.76 -24.05
C THR A 18 6.31 -18.74 -24.72
N HIS A 19 5.98 -18.30 -25.94
CA HIS A 19 6.72 -17.28 -26.67
C HIS A 19 6.83 -15.96 -25.89
N LEU A 20 5.72 -15.44 -25.35
CA LEU A 20 5.73 -14.20 -24.57
C LEU A 20 6.53 -14.33 -23.26
N THR A 21 6.52 -15.51 -22.65
CA THR A 21 7.29 -15.80 -21.42
C THR A 21 8.79 -15.80 -21.71
N GLU A 22 9.21 -16.35 -22.85
CA GLU A 22 10.61 -16.32 -23.30
C GLU A 22 11.09 -14.89 -23.58
N GLU A 23 10.30 -14.08 -24.31
CA GLU A 23 10.63 -12.67 -24.55
C GLU A 23 10.76 -11.88 -23.25
N PHE A 24 9.89 -12.16 -22.28
CA PHE A 24 9.94 -11.54 -20.96
C PHE A 24 11.20 -11.92 -20.19
N ALA A 25 11.59 -13.19 -20.19
CA ALA A 25 12.82 -13.67 -19.57
C ALA A 25 14.07 -13.03 -20.19
N GLN A 26 14.12 -12.90 -21.53
CA GLN A 26 15.21 -12.22 -22.23
C GLN A 26 15.30 -10.74 -21.85
N LEU A 27 14.16 -10.06 -21.71
CA LEU A 27 14.13 -8.65 -21.29
C LEU A 27 14.68 -8.50 -19.86
N GLN A 28 14.28 -9.38 -18.93
CA GLN A 28 14.80 -9.38 -17.56
C GLN A 28 16.31 -9.59 -17.52
N HIS A 29 16.83 -10.54 -18.29
CA HIS A 29 18.28 -10.77 -18.39
C HIS A 29 19.03 -9.54 -18.92
N ARG A 30 18.48 -8.85 -19.92
CA ARG A 30 19.07 -7.63 -20.48
C ARG A 30 19.04 -6.45 -19.51
N VAL A 31 18.01 -6.34 -18.67
CA VAL A 31 17.96 -5.33 -17.59
C VAL A 31 19.06 -5.60 -16.57
N LYS A 32 19.18 -6.85 -16.11
CA LYS A 32 20.21 -7.29 -15.17
C LYS A 32 21.63 -7.03 -15.72
N TRP A 33 21.86 -7.35 -16.99
CA TRP A 33 23.15 -7.08 -17.63
C TRP A 33 23.51 -5.59 -17.64
N LEU A 34 22.54 -4.72 -17.95
CA LEU A 34 22.78 -3.27 -17.96
C LEU A 34 22.98 -2.67 -16.56
N GLU A 35 22.36 -3.26 -15.54
CA GLU A 35 22.62 -2.94 -14.12
C GLU A 35 24.06 -3.21 -13.73
N GLU A 36 24.59 -4.34 -14.17
CA GLU A 36 25.94 -4.79 -13.85
C GLU A 36 27.03 -4.01 -14.61
N HIS A 37 26.73 -3.50 -15.82
CA HIS A 37 27.75 -2.98 -16.75
C HIS A 37 27.71 -1.46 -17.01
N HIS A 38 26.76 -0.72 -16.45
CA HIS A 38 26.72 0.76 -16.57
C HIS A 38 26.74 1.45 -15.20
N PRO A 39 27.92 1.64 -14.56
CA PRO A 39 28.04 2.57 -13.45
C PRO A 39 27.76 3.99 -13.96
N SER A 40 26.71 4.59 -13.41
CA SER A 40 26.18 5.91 -13.78
C SER A 40 27.28 6.99 -13.83
N ARG A 41 27.66 7.41 -15.05
CA ARG A 41 28.41 8.65 -15.27
C ARG A 41 27.41 9.81 -15.20
N LEU A 42 27.37 10.55 -14.10
CA LEU A 42 26.55 11.75 -13.99
C LEU A 42 27.42 13.02 -13.93
N ALA A 43 27.03 13.98 -14.75
CA ALA A 43 27.58 15.32 -14.86
C ALA A 43 27.35 16.12 -13.55
N PRO A 44 28.20 17.11 -13.24
CA PRO A 44 28.10 17.88 -12.00
C PRO A 44 26.90 18.84 -12.02
N THR A 45 26.05 18.77 -11.01
CA THR A 45 25.06 19.80 -10.64
C THR A 45 25.67 20.72 -9.56
N PRO A 46 25.22 21.99 -9.45
CA PRO A 46 26.01 23.07 -8.88
C PRO A 46 26.18 22.97 -7.36
N SER A 47 27.39 23.31 -6.96
CA SER A 47 27.99 23.21 -5.62
C SER A 47 27.32 24.08 -4.56
N VAL A 48 26.90 23.46 -3.46
CA VAL A 48 27.13 24.01 -2.12
C VAL A 48 28.36 23.28 -1.57
N PRO A 49 29.39 23.97 -1.07
CA PRO A 49 30.58 23.27 -0.59
C PRO A 49 30.26 22.51 0.71
N PRO A 50 30.64 21.22 0.82
CA PRO A 50 30.62 20.53 2.09
C PRO A 50 31.68 21.12 3.03
N PRO A 51 31.51 21.00 4.36
CA PRO A 51 32.53 21.43 5.32
C PRO A 51 33.86 20.73 5.03
N SER A 52 34.94 21.50 5.07
CA SER A 52 36.30 21.07 4.73
C SER A 52 36.79 19.95 5.67
N CYS A 53 37.15 18.80 5.10
CA CYS A 53 38.00 17.80 5.76
C CYS A 53 39.38 18.41 6.08
N PRO A 54 39.97 18.13 7.25
CA PRO A 54 41.32 18.58 7.57
C PRO A 54 42.36 17.84 6.70
N PRO A 55 43.52 18.47 6.42
CA PRO A 55 44.59 17.83 5.67
C PRO A 55 45.17 16.67 6.48
N VAL A 56 45.24 15.49 5.84
CA VAL A 56 45.99 14.34 6.35
C VAL A 56 47.46 14.77 6.42
N THR A 57 47.93 15.08 7.63
CA THR A 57 49.35 15.33 7.88
C THR A 57 50.06 13.97 8.00
N GLU A 58 51.30 13.92 7.52
CA GLU A 58 52.11 12.76 7.13
C GLU A 58 52.00 11.46 7.97
N PRO A 59 52.23 10.28 7.33
CA PRO A 59 52.10 8.99 7.99
C PRO A 59 53.29 8.76 8.93
N VAL A 60 53.04 8.83 10.23
CA VAL A 60 53.96 8.24 11.21
C VAL A 60 53.72 6.73 11.22
N ASP A 61 54.69 6.04 10.62
CA ASP A 61 54.89 4.60 10.64
C ASP A 61 55.18 4.14 12.09
N GLN A 62 54.50 3.08 12.54
CA GLN A 62 55.12 1.88 13.14
C GLN A 62 54.09 0.88 13.66
N GLY A 63 53.94 -0.19 12.88
CA GLY A 63 53.97 -1.59 13.35
C GLY A 63 52.81 -2.10 14.17
N TRP A 64 51.84 -2.76 13.50
CA TRP A 64 51.11 -3.97 13.93
C TRP A 64 50.25 -4.54 12.77
N ASP A 65 50.66 -5.47 11.92
CA ASP A 65 51.97 -5.81 11.35
C ASP A 65 51.72 -6.85 10.23
N THR A 66 52.57 -6.84 9.19
CA THR A 66 52.71 -7.90 8.17
C THR A 66 51.54 -8.16 7.21
N THR A 67 51.23 -7.18 6.35
CA THR A 67 50.89 -7.30 4.90
C THR A 67 50.22 -5.98 4.50
N ASP A 68 51.07 -4.98 4.26
CA ASP A 68 50.75 -3.56 4.27
C ASP A 68 49.98 -3.06 3.04
N THR A 69 48.80 -3.64 2.78
CA THR A 69 47.95 -3.18 1.67
C THR A 69 46.45 -3.16 1.97
N SER A 70 45.88 -4.04 2.78
CA SER A 70 44.40 -4.18 2.82
C SER A 70 43.69 -3.11 3.66
N GLY A 71 44.17 -2.79 4.86
CA GLY A 71 43.57 -1.80 5.77
C GLY A 71 43.66 -0.37 5.22
N SER A 72 44.84 0.03 4.76
CA SER A 72 45.07 1.31 4.07
C SER A 72 44.24 1.42 2.78
N ARG A 73 44.06 0.33 2.02
CA ARG A 73 43.20 0.32 0.83
C ARG A 73 41.73 0.58 1.16
N ARG A 74 41.19 0.01 2.25
CA ARG A 74 39.77 0.21 2.64
C ARG A 74 39.50 1.64 3.10
N LEU A 75 40.39 2.21 3.91
CA LEU A 75 40.30 3.62 4.31
C LEU A 75 40.48 4.56 3.11
N ASN A 76 41.43 4.27 2.22
CA ASN A 76 41.60 5.01 0.97
C ASN A 76 40.38 4.89 0.05
N LEU A 77 39.72 3.73 0.01
CA LEU A 77 38.49 3.52 -0.75
C LEU A 77 37.36 4.39 -0.21
N ILE A 78 37.14 4.40 1.11
CA ILE A 78 36.13 5.25 1.76
C ILE A 78 36.43 6.72 1.48
N ALA A 79 37.67 7.16 1.70
CA ALA A 79 38.10 8.52 1.39
C ALA A 79 37.90 8.88 -0.08
N LYS A 80 38.21 7.95 -1.01
CA LYS A 80 38.03 8.15 -2.45
C LYS A 80 36.56 8.28 -2.84
N LEU A 81 35.69 7.44 -2.27
CA LEU A 81 34.24 7.50 -2.48
C LEU A 81 33.69 8.84 -1.99
N CYS A 82 34.03 9.25 -0.76
CA CYS A 82 33.62 10.54 -0.21
C CYS A 82 34.14 11.73 -1.05
N SER A 83 35.38 11.67 -1.55
CA SER A 83 35.94 12.71 -2.43
C SER A 83 35.26 12.82 -3.80
N ASN A 84 34.54 11.77 -4.21
CA ASN A 84 33.82 11.70 -5.48
C ASN A 84 32.29 11.91 -5.29
N ASN A 85 31.87 12.54 -4.18
CA ASN A 85 30.46 12.80 -3.83
C ASN A 85 29.61 11.52 -3.72
N TYR A 86 30.20 10.37 -3.39
CA TYR A 86 29.43 9.20 -3.00
C TYR A 86 29.11 9.25 -1.51
N HIS A 87 27.87 8.91 -1.20
CA HIS A 87 27.43 8.64 0.16
C HIS A 87 27.57 7.15 0.44
N VAL A 88 28.06 6.80 1.63
CA VAL A 88 28.42 5.43 1.99
C VAL A 88 27.66 5.02 3.26
N VAL A 89 27.12 3.81 3.26
CA VAL A 89 26.65 3.12 4.47
C VAL A 89 27.59 1.94 4.73
N ILE A 90 28.09 1.85 5.96
CA ILE A 90 28.98 0.79 6.42
C ILE A 90 28.22 0.04 7.51
N LEU A 91 28.05 -1.27 7.34
CA LEU A 91 27.32 -2.09 8.30
C LEU A 91 27.93 -3.48 8.43
N GLY A 92 27.68 -4.11 9.58
CA GLY A 92 28.03 -5.50 9.85
C GLY A 92 28.55 -5.73 11.27
N ASP A 93 28.99 -6.95 11.52
CA ASP A 93 29.63 -7.38 12.77
C ASP A 93 31.13 -7.01 12.76
N PHE A 94 31.51 -6.12 13.67
CA PHE A 94 32.90 -5.67 13.86
C PHE A 94 33.64 -6.46 14.94
N ASN A 95 32.97 -7.39 15.63
CA ASN A 95 33.49 -8.23 16.70
C ASN A 95 34.13 -7.42 17.85
N ILE A 96 33.65 -6.20 18.07
CA ILE A 96 34.15 -5.33 19.14
C ILE A 96 33.06 -4.42 19.69
N ASP A 97 33.04 -4.30 21.01
CA ASP A 97 32.25 -3.31 21.73
C ASP A 97 33.11 -2.06 22.03
N GLU A 98 32.85 -0.97 21.31
CA GLU A 98 33.66 0.25 21.42
C GLU A 98 33.56 0.91 22.81
N VAL A 99 32.37 0.83 23.44
CA VAL A 99 32.08 1.47 24.72
C VAL A 99 32.76 0.69 25.85
N ALA A 100 32.61 -0.63 25.84
CA ALA A 100 33.26 -1.52 26.80
C ALA A 100 34.80 -1.48 26.68
N GLN A 101 35.33 -1.27 25.47
CA GLN A 101 36.76 -1.21 25.20
C GLN A 101 37.33 0.23 25.17
N SER A 102 36.60 1.20 25.72
CA SER A 102 36.98 2.62 25.74
C SER A 102 38.34 2.89 26.39
N ASN A 103 38.76 2.07 27.36
CA ASN A 103 40.03 2.17 28.08
C ASN A 103 41.27 1.74 27.26
N TYR A 104 41.09 1.12 26.09
CA TYR A 104 42.21 0.76 25.23
C TYR A 104 42.79 2.00 24.55
N SER A 105 44.12 2.03 24.43
CA SER A 105 44.86 3.10 23.74
C SER A 105 44.29 3.37 22.34
N HIS A 106 44.29 4.63 21.92
CA HIS A 106 43.79 5.09 20.61
C HIS A 106 44.46 4.40 19.41
N ASN A 107 45.61 3.76 19.63
CA ASN A 107 46.32 2.98 18.62
C ASN A 107 45.62 1.63 18.30
N HIS A 108 44.73 1.15 19.17
CA HIS A 108 43.92 -0.05 18.93
C HIS A 108 42.60 0.32 18.21
N PHE A 109 42.16 -0.55 17.31
CA PHE A 109 40.88 -0.42 16.59
C PHE A 109 40.75 0.85 15.75
N ARG A 110 41.83 1.24 15.06
CA ARG A 110 41.92 2.48 14.26
C ARG A 110 40.76 2.68 13.27
N LEU A 111 40.31 1.61 12.60
CA LEU A 111 39.14 1.66 11.70
C LEU A 111 37.86 1.99 12.48
N LEU A 112 37.61 1.28 13.58
CA LEU A 112 36.46 1.49 14.45
C LEU A 112 36.44 2.91 15.02
N ARG A 113 37.58 3.40 15.53
CA ARG A 113 37.71 4.76 16.05
C ARG A 113 37.50 5.82 14.97
N LEU A 114 37.94 5.57 13.74
CA LEU A 114 37.67 6.47 12.61
C LEU A 114 36.17 6.51 12.27
N LEU A 115 35.50 5.36 12.29
CA LEU A 115 34.06 5.27 12.03
C LEU A 115 33.20 5.79 13.20
N SER A 116 33.66 5.65 14.45
CA SER A 116 32.99 6.21 15.63
C SER A 116 33.29 7.71 15.84
N SER A 117 34.37 8.23 15.24
CA SER A 117 34.65 9.66 15.28
C SER A 117 33.56 10.47 14.59
N ARG A 118 33.45 11.77 14.94
CA ARG A 118 32.37 12.71 14.52
C ARG A 118 32.16 12.89 13.00
N TYR A 119 32.92 12.18 12.18
CA TYR A 119 32.79 12.21 10.73
C TYR A 119 31.66 11.29 10.26
N PHE A 120 31.44 10.12 10.87
CA PHE A 120 30.34 9.23 10.47
C PHE A 120 29.20 9.32 11.48
N ASN A 121 27.98 9.15 10.97
CA ASN A 121 26.80 9.10 11.83
C ASN A 121 26.59 7.65 12.27
N ASP A 122 26.78 7.38 13.56
CA ASP A 122 26.40 6.12 14.19
C ASP A 122 24.89 6.13 14.44
N HIS A 123 24.17 5.22 13.78
CA HIS A 123 22.72 5.15 13.85
C HIS A 123 22.18 4.52 15.15
N GLN A 124 23.03 3.96 16.00
CA GLN A 124 22.65 3.30 17.25
C GLN A 124 23.27 3.96 18.50
N ALA A 125 24.19 4.93 18.35
CA ALA A 125 24.86 5.60 19.48
C ALA A 125 23.91 6.29 20.48
N HIS A 126 22.66 6.57 20.08
CA HIS A 126 21.65 7.20 20.92
C HIS A 126 20.31 6.45 20.80
N SER A 127 20.19 5.30 21.46
CA SER A 127 18.89 4.67 21.66
C SER A 127 18.02 5.60 22.53
N PHE A 128 16.75 5.76 22.14
CA PHE A 128 15.80 6.72 22.76
C PHE A 128 15.52 6.48 24.26
N SER A 129 15.99 5.37 24.86
CA SER A 129 15.65 4.94 26.22
C SER A 129 16.82 4.88 27.21
N SER A 130 18.08 4.90 26.78
CA SER A 130 19.26 4.81 27.65
C SER A 130 20.43 5.61 27.08
N ASN A 131 21.27 6.17 27.96
CA ASN A 131 22.51 6.84 27.54
C ASN A 131 23.51 5.89 26.86
N ASP A 132 23.29 4.58 26.99
CA ASP A 132 24.10 3.52 26.37
C ASP A 132 23.34 2.85 25.21
N PRO A 133 24.05 2.44 24.14
CA PRO A 133 23.46 1.76 23.00
C PRO A 133 23.03 0.33 23.34
N ASP A 134 21.96 -0.15 22.71
CA ASP A 134 21.46 -1.52 22.93
C ASP A 134 22.46 -2.58 22.45
N PRO A 135 22.70 -3.66 23.21
CA PRO A 135 23.60 -4.73 22.79
C PRO A 135 22.99 -5.58 21.66
N THR A 136 23.83 -6.04 20.74
CA THR A 136 23.43 -6.84 19.57
C THR A 136 23.83 -8.30 19.71
N PHE A 137 24.73 -8.63 20.63
CA PHE A 137 25.21 -9.98 20.91
C PHE A 137 25.01 -10.34 22.38
N PHE A 138 24.49 -11.54 22.66
CA PHE A 138 24.20 -12.02 24.01
C PHE A 138 24.82 -13.39 24.24
N HIS A 139 25.63 -13.50 25.28
CA HIS A 139 26.15 -14.77 25.77
C HIS A 139 25.78 -14.94 27.25
N ALA A 140 25.99 -16.13 27.80
CA ALA A 140 25.33 -16.63 29.03
C ALA A 140 25.06 -15.59 30.14
N ASN A 141 26.03 -14.73 30.47
CA ASN A 141 25.92 -13.74 31.55
C ASN A 141 26.29 -12.31 31.13
N SER A 142 26.38 -12.03 29.83
CA SER A 142 26.94 -10.78 29.33
C SER A 142 26.42 -10.46 27.93
N SER A 143 26.43 -9.18 27.60
CA SER A 143 25.96 -8.67 26.33
C SER A 143 26.96 -7.66 25.79
N SER A 144 27.14 -7.65 24.47
CA SER A 144 28.06 -6.75 23.78
C SER A 144 27.39 -6.13 22.56
N ARG A 145 27.78 -4.91 22.23
CA ARG A 145 27.42 -4.27 20.96
C ARG A 145 28.49 -4.60 19.92
N LEU A 146 28.23 -5.57 19.04
CA LEU A 146 29.20 -6.01 18.02
C LEU A 146 28.81 -5.56 16.60
N ASP A 147 27.52 -5.29 16.37
CA ASP A 147 27.00 -4.86 15.08
C ASP A 147 26.82 -3.35 15.02
N TYR A 148 27.25 -2.75 13.92
CA TYR A 148 27.21 -1.31 13.72
C TYR A 148 26.59 -0.96 12.37
N ILE A 149 25.92 0.19 12.31
CA ILE A 149 25.48 0.82 11.06
C ILE A 149 25.93 2.28 11.11
N TRP A 150 26.88 2.64 10.25
CA TRP A 150 27.34 4.01 10.05
C TRP A 150 26.95 4.55 8.69
N SER A 151 26.61 5.83 8.61
CA SER A 151 26.52 6.56 7.34
C SER A 151 27.57 7.66 7.26
N SER A 152 28.05 7.91 6.04
CA SER A 152 28.96 9.01 5.72
C SER A 152 28.33 10.37 6.08
N PRO A 153 29.14 11.39 6.44
CA PRO A 153 28.61 12.70 6.74
C PRO A 153 27.82 13.27 5.55
N GLY A 154 26.70 13.93 5.84
CA GLY A 154 25.81 14.48 4.81
C GLY A 154 25.03 13.45 4.00
N PHE A 155 24.89 12.20 4.49
CA PHE A 155 24.03 11.19 3.86
C PHE A 155 22.62 11.77 3.57
N PRO A 156 22.07 11.59 2.35
CA PRO A 156 20.94 12.39 1.84
C PRO A 156 19.59 11.98 2.43
N ALA A 157 19.52 10.85 3.13
CA ALA A 157 18.32 10.32 3.75
C ALA A 157 18.48 10.33 5.28
N PRO A 158 17.61 11.03 6.04
CA PRO A 158 17.64 10.93 7.49
C PRO A 158 17.28 9.50 7.94
N GLY A 159 17.96 9.02 8.98
CA GLY A 159 17.53 7.80 9.68
C GLY A 159 16.27 8.11 10.47
N LEU A 160 15.16 7.43 10.17
CA LEU A 160 13.87 7.62 10.83
C LEU A 160 13.88 6.99 12.23
N PHE A 161 14.34 5.74 12.31
CA PHE A 161 14.54 5.03 13.55
C PHE A 161 15.50 3.85 13.36
N THR A 162 16.13 3.46 14.46
CA THR A 162 16.98 2.29 14.57
C THR A 162 16.50 1.44 15.73
N GLN A 163 16.46 0.12 15.55
CA GLN A 163 16.02 -0.81 16.57
C GLN A 163 16.82 -2.12 16.52
N VAL A 164 17.00 -2.74 17.69
CA VAL A 164 17.58 -4.07 17.83
C VAL A 164 16.45 -5.06 18.09
N VAL A 165 16.29 -6.07 17.23
CA VAL A 165 15.18 -7.03 17.28
C VAL A 165 15.71 -8.44 17.49
N THR A 166 15.07 -9.20 18.39
CA THR A 166 15.36 -10.62 18.55
C THR A 166 14.86 -11.42 17.35
N CYS A 167 15.74 -12.23 16.76
CA CYS A 167 15.35 -13.16 15.70
C CYS A 167 14.29 -14.15 16.23
N PRO A 168 13.28 -14.52 15.43
CA PRO A 168 12.28 -15.51 15.84
C PRO A 168 12.93 -16.84 16.22
N PRO A 169 12.44 -17.53 17.28
CA PRO A 169 12.99 -18.81 17.68
C PRO A 169 12.74 -19.88 16.60
N LEU A 170 13.69 -20.78 16.44
CA LEU A 170 13.55 -21.97 15.60
C LEU A 170 13.45 -23.19 16.52
N LEU A 171 12.32 -23.91 16.49
CA LEU A 171 12.08 -25.11 17.32
C LEU A 171 12.27 -24.85 18.83
N ASP A 172 11.60 -23.81 19.35
CA ASP A 172 11.61 -23.42 20.77
C ASP A 172 13.00 -23.07 21.36
N ARG A 173 13.98 -22.80 20.49
CA ARG A 173 15.32 -22.32 20.87
C ARG A 173 15.65 -21.03 20.14
N PRO A 174 16.46 -20.14 20.76
CA PRO A 174 16.99 -18.99 20.05
C PRO A 174 17.80 -19.48 18.84
N PHE A 175 17.48 -18.94 17.66
CA PHE A 175 18.14 -19.30 16.41
C PHE A 175 19.61 -18.87 16.39
N THR A 176 19.90 -17.73 17.02
CA THR A 176 21.24 -17.16 17.16
C THR A 176 21.33 -16.38 18.48
N ASP A 177 22.56 -16.25 18.97
CA ASP A 177 23.01 -15.36 20.05
C ASP A 177 23.08 -13.87 19.64
N TYR A 178 22.90 -13.58 18.35
CA TYR A 178 22.79 -12.23 17.80
C TYR A 178 21.34 -11.72 17.77
N ARG A 179 21.19 -10.40 17.70
CA ARG A 179 19.95 -9.68 17.42
C ARG A 179 20.10 -8.84 16.17
N ASP A 180 19.04 -8.74 15.39
CA ASP A 180 19.02 -7.97 14.15
C ASP A 180 19.05 -6.47 14.43
N LEU A 181 20.09 -5.79 13.97
CA LEU A 181 20.18 -4.32 13.97
C LEU A 181 19.55 -3.76 12.71
N ILE A 182 18.42 -3.07 12.85
CA ILE A 182 17.63 -2.54 11.73
C ILE A 182 17.63 -1.01 11.80
N THR A 183 17.98 -0.34 10.69
CA THR A 183 17.84 1.11 10.52
C THR A 183 16.99 1.41 9.30
N ILE A 184 15.97 2.26 9.45
CA ILE A 184 15.12 2.71 8.34
C ILE A 184 15.50 4.13 7.93
N PHE A 185 15.75 4.31 6.63
CA PHE A 185 16.08 5.61 6.03
C PHE A 185 14.89 6.17 5.24
N ASP A 186 14.67 7.47 5.33
CA ASP A 186 13.68 8.16 4.48
C ASP A 186 14.33 8.74 3.21
N PHE A 187 14.02 8.13 2.06
CA PHE A 187 14.45 8.62 0.75
C PHE A 187 13.40 9.50 0.05
N SER A 188 12.35 9.94 0.73
CA SER A 188 11.27 10.75 0.16
C SER A 188 11.76 12.05 -0.50
N SER A 189 12.86 12.61 -0.02
CA SER A 189 13.53 13.81 -0.54
C SER A 189 14.46 13.53 -1.74
N CYS A 190 14.77 12.27 -2.03
CA CYS A 190 15.73 11.88 -3.06
C CYS A 190 15.06 11.71 -4.43
N MET A 191 15.41 12.58 -5.39
CA MET A 191 14.95 12.47 -6.77
C MET A 191 15.84 11.50 -7.56
N ALA A 192 15.33 10.30 -7.85
CA ALA A 192 16.02 9.35 -8.72
C ALA A 192 15.86 9.73 -10.20
N ILE A 193 16.94 10.14 -10.87
CA ILE A 193 16.95 10.29 -12.33
C ILE A 193 17.11 8.89 -12.94
N LEU A 194 16.00 8.25 -13.29
CA LEU A 194 16.03 7.02 -14.07
C LEU A 194 16.69 7.29 -15.43
N ALA A 195 17.74 6.54 -15.75
CA ALA A 195 18.37 6.63 -17.07
C ALA A 195 17.33 6.44 -18.19
N LYS A 196 17.44 7.19 -19.29
CA LYS A 196 16.50 7.11 -20.43
C LYS A 196 16.33 5.66 -20.96
N SER A 197 17.38 4.84 -20.86
CA SER A 197 17.34 3.40 -21.17
C SER A 197 16.38 2.62 -20.27
N ARG A 198 16.38 2.90 -18.95
CA ARG A 198 15.45 2.31 -17.97
C ARG A 198 14.01 2.70 -18.23
N LEU A 199 13.76 3.96 -18.60
CA LEU A 199 12.41 4.41 -18.94
C LEU A 199 11.87 3.70 -20.19
N LYS A 200 12.72 3.53 -21.21
CA LYS A 200 12.39 2.76 -22.43
C LYS A 200 12.11 1.29 -22.09
N GLN A 201 12.92 0.67 -21.24
CA GLN A 201 12.73 -0.72 -20.80
C GLN A 201 11.48 -0.92 -19.95
N LYS A 202 11.19 -0.01 -19.02
CA LYS A 202 9.95 -0.03 -18.24
C LYS A 202 8.72 0.05 -19.16
N LYS A 203 8.78 0.88 -20.20
CA LYS A 203 7.71 0.97 -21.22
C LYS A 203 7.54 -0.35 -21.98
N GLU A 204 8.63 -1.00 -22.40
CA GLU A 204 8.57 -2.31 -23.06
C GLU A 204 8.05 -3.43 -22.13
N TYR A 205 8.48 -3.43 -20.86
CA TYR A 205 7.95 -4.34 -19.84
C TYR A 205 6.43 -4.20 -19.66
N HIS A 206 5.94 -2.95 -19.57
CA HIS A 206 4.49 -2.70 -19.50
C HIS A 206 3.78 -3.22 -20.76
N ARG A 207 4.33 -3.00 -21.95
CA ARG A 207 3.74 -3.49 -23.21
C ARG A 207 3.62 -5.01 -23.23
N LEU A 208 4.69 -5.74 -22.93
CA LEU A 208 4.69 -7.21 -22.90
C LEU A 208 3.73 -7.75 -21.83
N TRP A 209 3.69 -7.13 -20.65
CA TRP A 209 2.73 -7.51 -19.60
C TRP A 209 1.27 -7.29 -20.04
N HIS A 210 0.99 -6.19 -20.73
CA HIS A 210 -0.34 -5.94 -21.28
C HIS A 210 -0.69 -6.93 -22.40
N ALA A 211 0.25 -7.27 -23.28
CA ALA A 211 0.07 -8.26 -24.33
C ALA A 211 -0.22 -9.65 -23.75
N LEU A 212 0.56 -10.10 -22.76
CA LEU A 212 0.34 -11.37 -22.07
C LEU A 212 -1.04 -11.43 -21.41
N LYS A 213 -1.43 -10.39 -20.66
CA LYS A 213 -2.77 -10.33 -20.06
C LYS A 213 -3.88 -10.37 -21.11
N ALA A 214 -3.70 -9.67 -22.23
CA ALA A 214 -4.67 -9.66 -23.31
C ALA A 214 -4.79 -11.02 -23.99
N ALA A 215 -3.66 -11.70 -24.23
CA ALA A 215 -3.62 -13.04 -24.79
C ALA A 215 -4.33 -14.05 -23.88
N ILE A 216 -3.99 -14.05 -22.58
CA ILE A 216 -4.63 -14.94 -21.58
C ILE A 216 -6.13 -14.66 -21.47
N LEU A 217 -6.53 -13.39 -21.31
CA LEU A 217 -7.93 -13.04 -21.10
C LEU A 217 -8.76 -13.26 -22.36
N GLY A 218 -8.25 -12.88 -23.53
CA GLY A 218 -8.92 -13.10 -24.82
C GLY A 218 -9.12 -14.59 -25.11
N SER A 219 -8.11 -15.39 -24.78
CA SER A 219 -8.16 -16.85 -24.87
C SER A 219 -9.20 -17.46 -23.93
N ALA A 220 -9.21 -17.03 -22.67
CA ALA A 220 -10.20 -17.46 -21.68
C ALA A 220 -11.64 -17.13 -22.14
N VAL A 221 -11.86 -15.92 -22.66
CA VAL A 221 -13.18 -15.49 -23.18
C VAL A 221 -13.63 -16.33 -24.38
N ARG A 222 -12.71 -16.75 -25.25
CA ARG A 222 -13.03 -17.54 -26.46
C ARG A 222 -13.35 -19.00 -26.15
N ILE A 223 -12.71 -19.59 -25.14
CA ILE A 223 -12.75 -21.03 -24.88
C ILE A 223 -13.65 -21.41 -23.71
N LEU A 224 -13.67 -20.60 -22.65
CA LEU A 224 -14.47 -20.92 -21.48
C LEU A 224 -15.94 -20.55 -21.72
N PRO A 225 -16.89 -21.37 -21.24
CA PRO A 225 -18.29 -20.96 -21.21
C PRO A 225 -18.40 -19.67 -20.39
N HIS A 226 -18.82 -18.59 -21.04
CA HIS A 226 -19.01 -17.29 -20.39
C HIS A 226 -20.49 -17.14 -20.02
N GLN A 227 -20.75 -16.81 -18.77
CA GLN A 227 -22.07 -16.36 -18.33
C GLN A 227 -22.06 -14.84 -18.31
N HIS A 228 -22.98 -14.21 -19.04
CA HIS A 228 -23.12 -12.76 -19.00
C HIS A 228 -23.71 -12.34 -17.65
N VAL A 229 -22.84 -12.08 -16.68
CA VAL A 229 -23.23 -11.48 -15.40
C VAL A 229 -23.46 -9.99 -15.67
N SER A 230 -24.72 -9.60 -15.88
CA SER A 230 -25.05 -8.18 -15.99
C SER A 230 -25.00 -7.57 -14.59
N ASN A 231 -24.19 -6.54 -14.39
CA ASN A 231 -24.22 -5.73 -13.15
C ASN A 231 -25.49 -4.85 -13.06
N THR A 232 -26.39 -4.93 -14.04
CA THR A 232 -27.75 -4.36 -13.96
C THR A 232 -28.63 -5.25 -13.08
N HIS A 233 -28.36 -5.23 -11.78
CA HIS A 233 -29.26 -5.80 -10.78
C HIS A 233 -30.58 -5.03 -10.82
N ARG A 234 -31.69 -5.73 -11.07
CA ARG A 234 -33.02 -5.18 -10.81
C ARG A 234 -33.33 -5.56 -9.38
N HIS A 235 -32.87 -4.75 -8.42
CA HIS A 235 -33.24 -4.95 -7.02
C HIS A 235 -34.76 -5.10 -6.91
N SER A 236 -35.21 -6.32 -6.64
CA SER A 236 -36.62 -6.61 -6.49
C SER A 236 -36.99 -6.30 -5.04
N TYR A 237 -37.07 -5.02 -4.73
CA TYR A 237 -37.44 -4.57 -3.39
C TYR A 237 -38.86 -5.03 -3.07
N SER A 238 -39.11 -5.34 -1.79
CA SER A 238 -40.47 -5.61 -1.33
C SER A 238 -41.42 -4.45 -1.69
N LEU A 239 -42.72 -4.76 -1.79
CA LEU A 239 -43.74 -3.76 -2.13
C LEU A 239 -43.73 -2.56 -1.16
N GLU A 240 -43.48 -2.82 0.13
CA GLU A 240 -43.38 -1.79 1.16
C GLU A 240 -42.15 -0.87 0.95
N LEU A 241 -40.99 -1.47 0.68
CA LEU A 241 -39.75 -0.74 0.44
C LEU A 241 -39.83 0.10 -0.85
N THR A 242 -40.48 -0.43 -1.88
CA THR A 242 -40.78 0.29 -3.13
C THR A 242 -41.67 1.51 -2.89
N LYS A 243 -42.71 1.36 -2.06
CA LYS A 243 -43.59 2.48 -1.68
C LYS A 243 -42.81 3.56 -0.90
N LEU A 244 -41.97 3.18 0.06
CA LEU A 244 -41.11 4.12 0.81
C LEU A 244 -40.13 4.88 -0.09
N ILE A 245 -39.47 4.18 -1.03
CA ILE A 245 -38.59 4.81 -2.03
C ILE A 245 -39.36 5.84 -2.87
N THR A 246 -40.59 5.50 -3.25
CA THR A 246 -41.48 6.39 -4.03
C THR A 246 -41.80 7.67 -3.26
N VAL A 247 -42.20 7.55 -1.99
CA VAL A 247 -42.48 8.71 -1.12
C VAL A 247 -41.21 9.56 -0.91
N ASN A 248 -40.06 8.93 -0.66
CA ASN A 248 -38.80 9.64 -0.47
C ASN A 248 -38.41 10.46 -1.71
N LYS A 249 -38.49 9.87 -2.91
CA LYS A 249 -38.23 10.56 -4.19
C LYS A 249 -39.21 11.71 -4.43
N PHE A 250 -40.47 11.54 -4.05
CA PHE A 250 -41.47 12.61 -4.13
C PHE A 250 -41.09 13.80 -3.24
N LEU A 251 -40.75 13.57 -1.96
CA LEU A 251 -40.35 14.63 -1.03
C LEU A 251 -39.07 15.34 -1.47
N ASP A 252 -38.07 14.62 -1.96
CA ASP A 252 -36.84 15.22 -2.49
C ASP A 252 -37.11 16.12 -3.69
N ARG A 253 -37.92 15.62 -4.64
CA ARG A 253 -38.33 16.43 -5.79
C ARG A 253 -39.12 17.66 -5.34
N PHE A 254 -39.94 17.54 -4.30
CA PHE A 254 -40.75 18.65 -3.82
C PHE A 254 -39.88 19.73 -3.17
N LEU A 255 -39.02 19.33 -2.24
CA LEU A 255 -38.05 20.21 -1.57
C LEU A 255 -37.14 20.92 -2.56
N TYR A 256 -36.65 20.21 -3.59
CA TYR A 256 -35.85 20.78 -4.65
C TYR A 256 -36.60 21.87 -5.43
N ARG A 257 -37.87 21.63 -5.79
CA ARG A 257 -38.71 22.60 -6.51
C ARG A 257 -39.04 23.83 -5.67
N LEU A 258 -39.24 23.67 -4.37
CA LEU A 258 -39.47 24.81 -3.47
C LEU A 258 -38.21 25.63 -3.21
N SER A 259 -37.02 25.05 -3.41
CA SER A 259 -35.73 25.69 -3.10
C SER A 259 -35.03 26.31 -4.31
N THR A 260 -35.41 25.92 -5.53
CA THR A 260 -34.81 26.44 -6.76
C THR A 260 -35.56 27.68 -7.26
N HIS A 261 -34.82 28.75 -7.56
CA HIS A 261 -35.34 30.09 -7.91
C HIS A 261 -35.95 30.19 -9.34
N CYS A 262 -36.37 29.09 -9.95
CA CYS A 262 -36.79 29.08 -11.36
C CYS A 262 -38.33 29.28 -11.51
N PRO A 263 -38.81 30.39 -12.11
CA PRO A 263 -40.23 30.80 -12.08
C PRO A 263 -41.22 29.97 -12.92
N SER A 264 -40.83 28.86 -13.53
CA SER A 264 -41.61 28.23 -14.61
C SER A 264 -42.67 27.20 -14.17
N ARG A 265 -42.96 27.00 -12.88
CA ARG A 265 -43.73 25.81 -12.43
C ARG A 265 -44.79 25.99 -11.31
N PRO A 266 -45.57 27.08 -11.20
CA PRO A 266 -46.69 27.17 -10.25
C PRO A 266 -47.66 25.97 -10.34
N ILE A 267 -47.93 25.51 -11.57
CA ILE A 267 -48.83 24.37 -11.84
C ILE A 267 -48.28 23.07 -11.25
N GLN A 268 -46.98 22.78 -11.39
CA GLN A 268 -46.41 21.55 -10.84
C GLN A 268 -46.31 21.61 -9.32
N ILE A 269 -46.01 22.77 -8.74
CA ILE A 269 -46.03 22.94 -7.28
C ILE A 269 -47.46 22.71 -6.77
N SER A 270 -48.48 23.24 -7.44
CA SER A 270 -49.88 22.99 -7.11
C SER A 270 -50.25 21.49 -7.21
N GLN A 271 -49.81 20.80 -8.28
CA GLN A 271 -49.99 19.35 -8.43
C GLN A 271 -49.30 18.56 -7.31
N MET A 272 -48.09 18.96 -6.92
CA MET A 272 -47.36 18.33 -5.83
C MET A 272 -48.00 18.63 -4.46
N MET A 273 -48.53 19.84 -4.25
CA MET A 273 -49.33 20.18 -3.07
C MET A 273 -50.59 19.30 -2.98
N ALA A 274 -51.29 19.09 -4.09
CA ALA A 274 -52.47 18.23 -4.13
C ALA A 274 -52.15 16.75 -3.92
N ALA A 275 -50.97 16.29 -4.34
CA ALA A 275 -50.51 14.91 -4.16
C ALA A 275 -49.85 14.65 -2.80
N LEU A 276 -49.49 15.68 -2.03
CA LEU A 276 -48.79 15.52 -0.75
C LEU A 276 -49.61 14.71 0.28
N PRO A 277 -50.93 14.94 0.49
CA PRO A 277 -51.70 14.18 1.46
C PRO A 277 -51.66 12.66 1.21
N SER A 278 -51.83 12.22 -0.03
CA SER A 278 -51.81 10.78 -0.36
C SER A 278 -50.45 10.13 -0.12
N HIS A 279 -49.35 10.85 -0.34
CA HIS A 279 -48.01 10.36 -0.01
C HIS A 279 -47.77 10.27 1.50
N LEU A 280 -48.35 11.19 2.28
CA LEU A 280 -48.28 11.15 3.75
C LEU A 280 -49.18 10.05 4.34
N GLU A 281 -50.32 9.75 3.72
CA GLU A 281 -51.16 8.60 4.10
C GLU A 281 -50.47 7.27 3.80
N ILE A 282 -49.83 7.15 2.63
CA ILE A 282 -48.98 5.98 2.31
C ILE A 282 -47.89 5.83 3.37
N LEU A 283 -47.23 6.94 3.75
CA LEU A 283 -46.21 6.91 4.80
C LEU A 283 -46.77 6.41 6.14
N ALA A 284 -47.94 6.91 6.55
CA ALA A 284 -48.59 6.49 7.78
C ALA A 284 -49.03 5.02 7.78
N SER A 285 -49.38 4.47 6.61
CA SER A 285 -49.65 3.04 6.50
C SER A 285 -48.40 2.14 6.62
N LEU A 286 -47.21 2.70 6.44
CA LEU A 286 -45.94 1.96 6.37
C LEU A 286 -45.08 2.10 7.64
N LEU A 287 -45.34 3.12 8.46
CA LEU A 287 -44.60 3.39 9.69
C LEU A 287 -45.47 3.11 10.92
N PRO A 288 -45.07 2.15 11.78
CA PRO A 288 -45.71 1.95 13.08
C PRO A 288 -45.67 3.25 13.89
N ASP A 289 -46.78 3.58 14.56
CA ASP A 289 -46.90 4.73 15.46
C ASP A 289 -46.74 6.13 14.82
N TYR A 290 -46.62 6.22 13.49
CA TYR A 290 -46.63 7.50 12.80
C TYR A 290 -48.06 7.94 12.49
N SER A 291 -48.42 9.11 13.00
CA SER A 291 -49.61 9.85 12.58
C SER A 291 -49.20 11.04 11.73
N VAL A 292 -49.99 11.36 10.70
CA VAL A 292 -49.74 12.53 9.86
C VAL A 292 -49.89 13.79 10.72
N PRO A 293 -48.82 14.57 10.94
CA PRO A 293 -48.91 15.79 11.74
C PRO A 293 -49.79 16.81 11.04
N VAL A 294 -50.46 17.67 11.80
CA VAL A 294 -51.05 18.89 11.23
C VAL A 294 -49.89 19.77 10.74
N TYR A 295 -49.89 20.12 9.45
CA TYR A 295 -48.82 20.91 8.85
C TYR A 295 -49.33 22.23 8.27
N PRO A 296 -48.65 23.36 8.57
CA PRO A 296 -49.00 24.63 7.96
C PRO A 296 -48.43 24.72 6.55
N THR A 297 -49.22 25.26 5.61
CA THR A 297 -48.79 25.54 4.23
C THR A 297 -48.19 26.94 4.07
N SER A 298 -48.36 27.80 5.08
CA SER A 298 -47.82 29.15 5.18
C SER A 298 -47.37 29.43 6.63
N PRO A 299 -46.23 30.12 6.85
CA PRO A 299 -45.29 30.63 5.86
C PRO A 299 -44.45 29.53 5.21
N LEU A 300 -43.97 29.77 3.98
CA LEU A 300 -43.23 28.79 3.16
C LEU A 300 -42.01 28.19 3.87
N THR A 301 -41.37 28.94 4.76
CA THR A 301 -40.22 28.50 5.56
C THR A 301 -40.60 27.37 6.52
N VAL A 302 -41.75 27.48 7.19
CA VAL A 302 -42.27 26.46 8.12
C VAL A 302 -42.70 25.22 7.33
N PHE A 303 -43.36 25.40 6.19
CA PHE A 303 -43.75 24.29 5.32
C PHE A 303 -42.53 23.51 4.79
N LYS A 304 -41.47 24.21 4.35
CA LYS A 304 -40.19 23.58 3.96
C LYS A 304 -39.56 22.81 5.12
N SER A 305 -39.62 23.34 6.34
CA SER A 305 -39.11 22.66 7.53
C SER A 305 -39.87 21.35 7.78
N PHE A 306 -41.20 21.39 7.71
CA PHE A 306 -42.04 20.21 7.83
C PHE A 306 -41.65 19.12 6.80
N LEU A 307 -41.55 19.49 5.52
CA LEU A 307 -41.18 18.54 4.46
C LEU A 307 -39.77 17.94 4.68
N ARG A 308 -38.82 18.72 5.19
CA ARG A 308 -37.48 18.20 5.57
C ARG A 308 -37.57 17.20 6.71
N THR A 309 -38.39 17.47 7.73
CA THR A 309 -38.60 16.52 8.83
C THR A 309 -39.16 15.20 8.31
N GLN A 310 -40.16 15.25 7.42
CA GLN A 310 -40.71 14.02 6.81
C GLN A 310 -39.67 13.29 5.96
N LYS A 311 -38.91 14.02 5.13
CA LYS A 311 -37.83 13.43 4.31
C LYS A 311 -36.78 12.76 5.19
N ASN A 312 -36.37 13.41 6.28
CA ASN A 312 -35.34 12.90 7.17
C ASN A 312 -35.81 11.62 7.88
N LEU A 313 -37.06 11.58 8.34
CA LEU A 313 -37.68 10.39 8.92
C LEU A 313 -37.66 9.22 7.93
N ILE A 314 -38.13 9.44 6.70
CA ILE A 314 -38.16 8.39 5.66
C ILE A 314 -36.74 7.97 5.28
N SER A 315 -35.80 8.90 5.17
CA SER A 315 -34.41 8.59 4.84
C SER A 315 -33.76 7.74 5.94
N ALA A 316 -34.02 8.05 7.21
CA ALA A 316 -33.54 7.25 8.33
C ALA A 316 -34.15 5.84 8.31
N PHE A 317 -35.46 5.73 8.10
CA PHE A 317 -36.15 4.44 8.03
C PHE A 317 -35.76 3.59 6.82
N LEU A 318 -35.58 4.22 5.64
CA LEU A 318 -35.03 3.55 4.46
C LEU A 318 -33.63 3.05 4.71
N SER A 319 -32.78 3.84 5.38
CA SER A 319 -31.41 3.45 5.70
C SER A 319 -31.38 2.21 6.61
N THR A 320 -32.26 2.15 7.62
CA THR A 320 -32.35 0.96 8.50
C THR A 320 -32.92 -0.25 7.75
N LYS A 321 -33.93 -0.07 6.90
CA LYS A 321 -34.50 -1.17 6.10
C LYS A 321 -33.53 -1.69 5.04
N PHE A 322 -32.72 -0.84 4.41
CA PHE A 322 -31.66 -1.27 3.50
C PHE A 322 -30.53 -1.99 4.23
N ALA A 323 -30.13 -1.51 5.41
CA ALA A 323 -29.14 -2.20 6.23
C ALA A 323 -29.62 -3.60 6.64
N GLN A 324 -30.89 -3.71 7.07
CA GLN A 324 -31.49 -5.01 7.40
C GLN A 324 -31.57 -5.93 6.18
N HIS A 325 -32.05 -5.43 5.04
CA HIS A 325 -32.13 -6.21 3.80
C HIS A 325 -30.75 -6.71 3.35
N LEU A 326 -29.70 -5.89 3.50
CA LEU A 326 -28.33 -6.29 3.19
C LEU A 326 -27.86 -7.39 4.15
N MET A 327 -28.10 -7.25 5.44
CA MET A 327 -27.74 -8.26 6.43
C MET A 327 -28.47 -9.58 6.20
N ASP A 328 -29.79 -9.54 6.01
CA ASP A 328 -30.62 -10.73 5.77
C ASP A 328 -30.19 -11.45 4.47
N SER A 329 -29.87 -10.68 3.42
CA SER A 329 -29.38 -11.22 2.14
C SER A 329 -28.00 -11.85 2.29
N VAL A 330 -27.06 -11.17 2.95
CA VAL A 330 -25.71 -11.72 3.22
C VAL A 330 -25.79 -12.98 4.08
N GLU A 331 -26.60 -12.99 5.14
CA GLU A 331 -26.82 -14.14 6.00
C GLU A 331 -27.41 -15.31 5.21
N TYR A 332 -28.48 -15.07 4.43
CA TYR A 332 -29.12 -16.07 3.60
C TYR A 332 -28.16 -16.69 2.58
N TYR A 333 -27.43 -15.87 1.81
CA TYR A 333 -26.51 -16.38 0.80
C TYR A 333 -25.26 -17.02 1.40
N THR A 334 -24.82 -16.59 2.58
CA THR A 334 -23.74 -17.25 3.31
C THR A 334 -24.19 -18.65 3.76
N ALA A 335 -25.39 -18.76 4.35
CA ALA A 335 -25.95 -20.05 4.75
C ALA A 335 -26.18 -20.98 3.55
N LEU A 336 -26.73 -20.47 2.44
CA LEU A 336 -26.97 -21.23 1.21
C LEU A 336 -25.67 -21.73 0.57
N ARG A 337 -24.62 -20.90 0.58
CA ARG A 337 -23.29 -21.27 0.09
C ARG A 337 -22.68 -22.38 0.95
N ASP A 338 -22.78 -22.25 2.26
CA ASP A 338 -22.19 -23.21 3.21
C ASP A 338 -22.93 -24.57 3.16
N GLU A 339 -24.25 -24.57 2.95
CA GLU A 339 -25.04 -25.77 2.67
C GLU A 339 -24.58 -26.43 1.35
N HIS A 340 -24.45 -25.65 0.28
CA HIS A 340 -24.06 -26.17 -1.04
C HIS A 340 -22.58 -26.54 -1.17
N PHE A 341 -21.73 -26.11 -0.25
CA PHE A 341 -20.29 -26.40 -0.25
C PHE A 341 -20.01 -27.91 -0.20
N SER A 342 -20.81 -28.65 0.56
CA SER A 342 -20.64 -30.10 0.73
C SER A 342 -21.41 -30.95 -0.30
N ASP A 343 -22.27 -30.32 -1.10
CA ASP A 343 -23.22 -30.99 -1.99
C ASP A 343 -22.63 -31.27 -3.38
N SER A 344 -22.19 -30.22 -4.10
CA SER A 344 -21.52 -30.34 -5.40
C SER A 344 -20.87 -29.04 -5.82
N LEU A 345 -19.77 -29.13 -6.56
CA LEU A 345 -19.04 -27.97 -7.08
C LEU A 345 -19.92 -27.03 -7.92
N GLY A 346 -20.85 -27.58 -8.70
CA GLY A 346 -21.79 -26.79 -9.52
C GLY A 346 -22.75 -25.95 -8.67
N LYS A 347 -23.42 -26.56 -7.70
CA LYS A 347 -24.32 -25.84 -6.76
C LYS A 347 -23.59 -24.80 -5.91
N PHE A 348 -22.36 -25.10 -5.51
CA PHE A 348 -21.51 -24.16 -4.78
C PHE A 348 -21.16 -22.94 -5.64
N ILE A 349 -20.75 -23.14 -6.90
CA ILE A 349 -20.45 -22.05 -7.82
C ILE A 349 -21.71 -21.22 -8.11
N ASP A 350 -22.85 -21.86 -8.39
CA ASP A 350 -24.11 -21.17 -8.65
C ASP A 350 -24.60 -20.34 -7.46
N SER A 351 -24.47 -20.85 -6.23
CA SER A 351 -24.83 -20.10 -5.01
C SER A 351 -23.85 -18.96 -4.69
N ALA A 352 -22.54 -19.16 -4.92
CA ALA A 352 -21.54 -18.11 -4.74
C ALA A 352 -21.66 -16.98 -5.77
N LEU A 353 -22.16 -17.28 -6.97
CA LEU A 353 -22.43 -16.30 -8.03
C LEU A 353 -23.83 -15.68 -7.92
N SER A 354 -24.71 -16.24 -7.09
CA SER A 354 -26.08 -15.74 -6.87
C SER A 354 -26.18 -14.68 -5.78
N VAL A 355 -25.18 -13.81 -5.62
CA VAL A 355 -25.29 -12.62 -4.76
C VAL A 355 -26.25 -11.62 -5.43
N GLU A 356 -27.54 -11.93 -5.31
CA GLU A 356 -28.75 -11.32 -5.88
C GLU A 356 -28.85 -11.13 -7.41
N LYS A 357 -29.88 -11.77 -7.97
CA LYS A 357 -30.66 -11.23 -9.10
C LYS A 357 -31.58 -10.12 -8.62
#